data_AF-A0A7J8YGV9-F1
#
_entry.id   AF-A0A7J8YGV9-F1
#
_cell.length_a   1.000
_cell.length_b   1.000
_cell.length_c   1.000
_cell.angle_alpha   90.00
_cell.angle_beta   90.00
_cell.angle_gamma   90.00
#
_symmetry.space_group_name_H-M   'P 1'
#
loop_
_entity.id
_entity.type
_entity.pdbx_description
1 polymer ?
#
loop_
_entity_poly.entity_id
_entity_poly.type
_entity_poly.pdbx_seq_one_letter_code
_entity_poly.pdbx_strand_id
1 'polypeptide(L)'
;MATTRRSLPLLRTLIAGKTQTRTVTYMPRPGDGAPRPVTLIPGDGIGPLVTNAVEQVMEAMHAPVYFEKYDIHGDMKRVPQEVLDSIKKNK
;
A
#
# COMPACT_ATOMS: atom_id res chain seq x y z
N MET A 1 -23.84 6.79 -72.79
CA MET A 1 -22.97 5.84 -72.07
C MET A 1 -21.82 6.64 -71.46
N ALA A 2 -21.86 6.92 -70.16
CA ALA A 2 -20.80 7.65 -69.45
C ALA A 2 -20.15 6.70 -68.42
N THR A 3 -18.84 6.53 -68.54
CA THR A 3 -18.02 5.55 -67.83
C THR A 3 -17.58 6.07 -66.47
N THR A 4 -17.80 5.24 -65.45
CA THR A 4 -17.27 5.31 -64.09
C THR A 4 -15.77 5.56 -64.04
N ARG A 5 -15.30 6.44 -63.14
CA ARG A 5 -14.08 6.27 -62.33
C ARG A 5 -14.21 7.11 -61.05
N ARG A 6 -14.63 6.47 -59.95
CA ARG A 6 -14.53 7.01 -58.59
C ARG A 6 -13.06 7.02 -58.20
N SER A 7 -12.46 8.20 -58.05
CA SER A 7 -11.16 8.34 -57.38
C SER A 7 -11.37 8.22 -55.87
N LEU A 8 -10.66 7.27 -55.25
CA LEU A 8 -10.66 7.07 -53.80
C LEU A 8 -9.82 8.16 -53.13
N PRO A 9 -10.19 8.59 -51.90
CA PRO A 9 -9.52 9.70 -51.23
C PRO A 9 -8.13 9.26 -50.77
N LEU A 10 -7.11 9.83 -51.41
CA LEU A 10 -5.69 9.69 -51.05
C LEU A 10 -5.30 10.57 -49.84
N LEU A 11 -6.29 11.01 -49.06
CA LEU A 11 -6.10 11.91 -47.92
C LEU A 11 -6.00 11.10 -46.64
N ARG A 12 -4.75 10.68 -46.41
CA ARG A 12 -4.02 10.90 -45.16
C ARG A 12 -4.70 10.35 -43.91
N THR A 13 -4.34 9.11 -43.67
CA THR A 13 -4.19 8.34 -42.41
C THR A 13 -3.50 9.07 -41.24
N LEU A 14 -3.57 10.41 -41.14
CA LEU A 14 -2.90 11.20 -40.10
C LEU A 14 -3.72 11.40 -38.81
N ILE A 15 -4.91 10.80 -38.70
CA ILE A 15 -5.74 10.86 -37.47
C ILE A 15 -5.75 9.51 -36.74
N ALA A 16 -4.75 8.65 -36.99
CA ALA A 16 -4.45 7.53 -36.11
C ALA A 16 -3.27 7.90 -35.21
N GLY A 17 -3.37 9.05 -34.53
CA GLY A 17 -2.59 9.29 -33.32
C GLY A 17 -3.07 8.31 -32.27
N LYS A 18 -2.61 7.06 -32.38
CA LYS A 18 -2.75 6.03 -31.36
C LYS A 18 -2.17 6.66 -30.12
N THR A 19 -3.03 7.12 -29.21
CA THR A 19 -2.62 7.63 -27.90
C THR A 19 -1.78 6.53 -27.31
N GLN A 20 -0.45 6.67 -27.37
CA GLN A 20 0.43 5.78 -26.66
C GLN A 20 0.17 6.10 -25.20
N THR A 21 -0.79 5.40 -24.60
CA THR A 21 -0.88 5.27 -23.16
C THR A 21 0.41 4.60 -22.76
N ARG A 22 1.43 5.42 -22.49
CA ARG A 22 2.61 4.95 -21.78
C ARG A 22 2.04 4.23 -20.57
N THR A 23 2.30 2.93 -20.48
CA THR A 23 2.09 2.21 -19.23
C THR A 23 2.99 2.91 -18.25
N VAL A 24 2.43 3.83 -17.48
CA VAL A 24 3.07 4.36 -16.30
C VAL A 24 3.36 3.11 -15.48
N THR A 25 4.62 2.72 -15.43
CA THR A 25 5.08 1.70 -14.48
C THR A 25 4.88 2.38 -13.14
N TYR A 26 3.69 2.20 -12.58
CA TYR A 26 3.28 2.78 -11.33
C TYR A 26 4.31 2.34 -10.28
N MET A 27 5.16 3.28 -9.87
CA MET A 27 5.96 3.15 -8.67
C MET A 27 5.05 3.58 -7.53
N PRO A 28 4.55 2.65 -6.71
CA PRO A 28 3.73 3.03 -5.56
C PRO A 28 4.55 3.99 -4.72
N ARG A 29 3.94 5.13 -4.39
CA ARG A 29 4.56 6.08 -3.47
C ARG A 29 4.66 5.42 -2.08
N PRO A 30 5.65 5.80 -1.26
CA PRO A 30 5.61 5.47 0.16
C PRO A 30 4.24 5.87 0.72
N GLY A 31 3.48 4.91 1.24
CA GLY A 31 2.11 5.11 1.73
C GLY A 31 0.96 4.78 0.76
N ASP A 32 1.22 4.38 -0.49
CA ASP A 32 0.16 4.02 -1.46
C ASP A 32 -0.51 2.65 -1.18
N GLY A 33 -0.07 1.92 -0.15
CA GLY A 33 -0.72 0.70 0.29
C GLY A 33 -1.97 0.97 1.14
N ALA A 34 -2.91 0.02 1.17
CA ALA A 34 -4.00 0.07 2.14
C ALA A 34 -3.45 -0.03 3.57
N PRO A 35 -3.93 0.79 4.54
CA PRO A 35 -3.49 0.70 5.92
C PRO A 35 -3.66 -0.70 6.50
N ARG A 36 -2.59 -1.27 7.06
CA ARG A 36 -2.60 -2.60 7.68
C ARG A 36 -2.56 -2.50 9.21
N PRO A 37 -3.44 -3.22 9.92
CA PRO A 37 -3.30 -3.36 11.36
C PRO A 37 -2.04 -4.14 11.71
N VAL A 38 -1.31 -3.68 12.72
CA VAL A 38 -0.24 -4.43 13.36
C VAL A 38 -0.46 -4.40 14.86
N THR A 39 -0.53 -5.57 15.49
CA THR A 39 -0.56 -5.68 16.95
C THR A 39 0.83 -5.36 17.50
N LEU A 40 0.96 -4.27 18.26
CA LEU A 40 2.22 -3.85 18.88
C LEU A 40 2.21 -4.15 20.37
N ILE A 41 3.17 -4.96 20.79
CA ILE A 41 3.39 -5.30 22.21
C ILE A 41 4.79 -4.82 22.56
N PRO A 42 4.94 -3.66 23.26
CA PRO A 42 6.24 -3.11 23.61
C PRO A 42 7.06 -4.04 24.50
N GLY A 43 6.42 -4.75 25.43
CA GLY A 43 7.09 -5.59 26.42
C GLY A 43 7.88 -4.77 27.43
N ASP A 44 8.85 -5.42 28.08
CA ASP A 44 9.65 -4.82 29.16
C ASP A 44 11.10 -4.51 28.76
N GLY A 45 11.82 -3.86 29.67
CA GLY A 45 13.25 -3.57 29.51
C GLY A 45 13.49 -2.60 28.35
N ILE A 46 14.25 -3.05 27.35
CA ILE A 46 14.55 -2.25 26.15
C ILE A 46 13.40 -2.20 25.15
N GLY A 47 12.36 -3.03 25.33
CA GLY A 47 11.24 -3.19 24.42
C GLY A 47 10.60 -1.86 24.01
N PRO A 48 10.11 -1.03 24.96
CA PRO A 48 9.51 0.27 24.65
C PRO A 48 10.43 1.22 23.89
N LEU A 49 11.75 1.17 24.12
CA LEU A 49 12.71 2.03 23.42
C LEU A 49 12.83 1.63 21.95
N VAL A 50 12.92 0.33 21.67
CA VAL A 50 13.03 -0.19 20.30
C VAL A 50 11.72 -0.03 19.55
N THR A 51 10.58 -0.35 20.17
CA THR A 51 9.28 -0.23 19.51
C THR A 51 8.93 1.21 19.19
N ASN A 52 9.25 2.16 20.07
CA ASN A 52 9.07 3.59 19.78
C ASN A 52 9.94 4.05 18.60
N ALA A 53 11.16 3.54 18.47
CA ALA A 53 12.01 3.85 17.32
C ALA A 53 11.43 3.29 16.01
N VAL A 54 10.87 2.08 16.04
CA VAL A 54 10.21 1.47 14.87
C VAL A 54 8.98 2.28 14.45
N GLU A 55 8.16 2.73 15.41
CA GLU A 55 7.03 3.61 15.11
C GLU A 55 7.47 4.90 14.41
N GLN A 56 8.51 5.57 14.91
CA GLN A 56 9.06 6.79 14.31
C GLN A 56 9.56 6.55 12.87
N VAL A 57 10.23 5.42 12.63
CA VAL A 57 10.69 5.06 11.28
C VAL A 57 9.51 4.82 10.35
N MET A 58 8.49 4.08 10.79
CA MET A 58 7.30 3.79 9.99
C MET A 58 6.50 5.05 9.67
N GLU A 59 6.37 5.97 10.62
CA GLU A 59 5.78 7.30 10.44
C GLU A 59 6.57 8.11 9.39
N ALA A 60 7.89 8.18 9.52
CA ALA A 60 8.77 8.92 8.60
C ALA A 60 8.78 8.33 7.18
N MET A 61 8.58 7.02 7.05
CA MET A 61 8.43 6.34 5.77
C MET A 61 7.03 6.50 5.17
N HIS A 62 6.09 7.11 5.90
CA HIS A 62 4.66 7.10 5.57
C HIS A 62 4.16 5.69 5.28
N ALA A 63 4.62 4.71 6.06
CA ALA A 63 4.21 3.33 5.88
C ALA A 63 2.70 3.20 6.15
N PRO A 64 1.94 2.48 5.31
CA PRO A 64 0.50 2.30 5.49
C PRO A 64 0.23 1.26 6.59
N VAL A 65 0.58 1.58 7.83
CA VAL A 65 0.40 0.72 9.00
C VAL A 65 -0.23 1.51 10.14
N TYR A 66 -1.09 0.85 10.92
CA TYR A 66 -1.58 1.39 12.18
C TYR A 66 -1.33 0.37 13.30
N PHE A 67 -0.85 0.87 14.44
CA PHE A 67 -0.45 0.03 15.56
C PHE A 67 -1.58 -0.10 16.57
N GLU A 68 -2.07 -1.33 16.76
CA GLU A 68 -2.93 -1.70 17.89
C GLU A 68 -2.02 -2.02 19.09
N LYS A 69 -1.80 -1.03 19.97
CA LYS A 69 -0.86 -1.16 21.10
C LYS A 69 -1.50 -1.88 22.28
N TYR A 70 -0.80 -2.86 22.82
CA TYR A 70 -1.18 -3.57 24.04
C TYR A 70 -0.03 -3.55 25.04
N ASP A 71 -0.32 -3.06 26.24
CA ASP A 71 0.64 -3.02 27.34
C ASP A 71 0.64 -4.39 28.03
N ILE A 72 1.72 -5.14 27.84
CA ILE A 72 1.90 -6.47 28.41
C ILE A 72 3.30 -6.54 28.99
N HIS A 73 3.35 -6.99 30.24
CA HIS A 73 4.56 -7.15 31.01
C HIS A 73 4.79 -8.63 31.34
N GLY A 74 6.05 -9.00 31.54
CA GLY A 74 6.50 -10.36 31.84
C GLY A 74 6.14 -10.85 33.23
N ASP A 75 5.71 -9.97 34.14
CA ASP A 75 5.20 -10.32 35.47
C ASP A 75 3.72 -10.77 35.45
N MET A 76 3.04 -10.58 34.32
CA MET A 76 1.66 -11.00 34.15
C MET A 76 1.55 -12.53 34.09
N LYS A 77 0.67 -13.11 34.92
CA LYS A 77 0.43 -14.56 34.96
C LYS A 77 -0.12 -15.14 33.66
N ARG A 78 -0.81 -14.32 32.86
CA ARG A 78 -1.44 -14.72 31.61
C ARG A 78 -1.60 -13.52 30.69
N VAL A 79 -1.42 -13.76 29.39
CA VAL A 79 -1.72 -12.79 28.33
C VAL A 79 -3.23 -12.59 28.20
N PRO A 80 -3.74 -11.35 28.18
CA PRO A 80 -5.17 -11.07 27.99
C PRO A 80 -5.69 -11.64 26.67
N GLN A 81 -6.94 -12.11 26.69
CA GLN A 81 -7.55 -12.74 25.51
C GLN A 81 -7.67 -11.79 24.32
N GLU A 82 -7.93 -10.51 24.59
CA GLU A 82 -8.01 -9.45 23.57
C GLU A 82 -6.74 -9.36 22.71
N VAL A 83 -5.56 -9.48 23.32
CA VAL A 83 -4.28 -9.45 22.58
C VAL A 83 -4.16 -10.67 21.68
N LEU A 84 -4.51 -11.85 22.19
CA LEU A 84 -4.49 -13.08 21.41
C LEU A 84 -5.45 -13.02 20.22
N ASP A 85 -6.59 -12.37 20.40
CA ASP A 85 -7.59 -12.19 19.36
C ASP A 85 -7.12 -11.15 18.32
N SER A 86 -6.48 -10.07 18.74
CA SER A 86 -5.82 -9.09 17.86
C SER A 86 -4.72 -9.73 17.01
N ILE A 87 -3.84 -10.54 17.62
CA ILE A 87 -2.78 -11.27 16.89
C ILE A 87 -3.38 -12.18 15.81
N LYS A 88 -4.46 -12.91 16.13
CA LYS A 88 -5.13 -13.79 15.17
C LYS A 88 -5.80 -13.03 14.04
N LYS A 89 -6.40 -11.88 14.33
CA LYS A 89 -7.10 -11.02 13.37
C LYS A 89 -6.13 -10.36 12.38
N ASN A 90 -4.94 -9.98 12.83
CA ASN A 90 -4.01 -9.14 12.07
C ASN A 90 -2.92 -9.91 11.32
N LYS A 91 -2.92 -11.25 11.39
CA LYS A 91 -1.91 -12.14 10.79
C LYS A 91 -2.07 -12.33 9.28
#